data_AF-A0A8E2AVZ3-F1
#
_entry.id   AF-A0A8E2AVZ3-F1
#
_cell.length_a   1.000
_cell.length_b   1.000
_cell.length_c   1.000
_cell.angle_alpha   90.00
_cell.angle_beta   90.00
_cell.angle_gamma   90.00
#
_symmetry.space_group_name_H-M   'P 1'
#
loop_
_entity.id
_entity.type
_entity.pdbx_description
1 polymer ?
#
loop_
_entity_poly.entity_id
_entity_poly.type
_entity_poly.pdbx_seq_one_letter_code
_entity_poly.pdbx_strand_id
1 'polypeptide(L)'
;MPLRKLAFVQFCDVIVECLQMKPLPTLQCVIFAPSCTKHWSSFHSLLSAVSISLRDLTIVLNDEETYTDMALSIKALESCNMLERFDVSVSILTLTLLDSITAALQPAHLKQLHYTWNFVDRTSSSSINRVIHSVESLVILLKEHRYHALSAISFNFETDLDALDCLEIEGRIMAASADLLQRKILRIHWAYNLSSW
;
A
#
# COMPACT_ATOMS: atom_id res chain seq x y z
N MET A 1 -18.39 10.57 21.72
CA MET A 1 -17.06 9.98 21.46
C MET A 1 -16.50 10.60 20.19
N PRO A 2 -15.23 11.06 20.15
CA PRO A 2 -14.63 11.59 18.93
C PRO A 2 -14.40 10.47 17.91
N LEU A 3 -14.68 10.72 16.63
CA LEU A 3 -14.46 9.77 15.54
C LEU A 3 -12.96 9.65 15.25
N ARG A 4 -12.37 8.47 15.51
CA ARG A 4 -10.92 8.22 15.36
C ARG A 4 -10.54 7.43 14.11
N LYS A 5 -11.49 6.68 13.55
CA LYS A 5 -11.28 5.81 12.39
C LYS A 5 -12.36 6.09 11.35
N LEU A 6 -11.97 6.13 10.09
CA LEU A 6 -12.87 6.35 8.97
C LEU A 6 -12.42 5.49 7.79
N ALA A 7 -13.32 4.63 7.31
CA ALA A 7 -13.09 3.83 6.12
C ALA A 7 -13.91 4.40 4.96
N PHE A 8 -13.25 4.60 3.82
CA PHE A 8 -13.84 5.12 2.60
C PHE A 8 -13.88 4.00 1.58
N VAL A 9 -15.08 3.47 1.35
CA VAL A 9 -15.37 2.56 0.25
C VAL A 9 -16.24 3.36 -0.72
N GLN A 10 -15.71 3.69 -1.88
CA GLN A 10 -16.44 4.24 -3.05
C GLN A 10 -17.02 5.67 -2.96
N PHE A 11 -17.09 6.34 -1.80
CA PHE A 11 -17.66 7.70 -1.68
C PHE A 11 -16.68 8.74 -1.08
N CYS A 12 -15.50 8.88 -1.69
CA CYS A 12 -14.47 9.79 -1.16
C CYS A 12 -14.90 11.27 -1.18
N ASP A 13 -15.59 11.70 -2.23
CA ASP A 13 -15.90 13.10 -2.48
C ASP A 13 -16.83 13.71 -1.41
N VAL A 14 -17.93 13.02 -1.08
CA VAL A 14 -18.91 13.49 -0.07
C VAL A 14 -18.28 13.61 1.31
N ILE A 15 -17.40 12.67 1.67
CA ILE A 15 -16.77 12.68 2.98
C ILE A 15 -15.68 13.76 3.05
N VAL A 16 -14.97 14.01 1.95
CA VAL A 16 -14.02 15.13 1.85
C VAL A 16 -14.74 16.46 1.99
N GLU A 17 -15.87 16.66 1.32
CA GLU A 17 -16.70 17.86 1.51
C GLU A 17 -17.15 18.01 2.98
N CYS A 18 -17.58 16.92 3.62
CA CYS A 18 -17.95 16.93 5.04
C CYS A 18 -16.77 17.32 5.95
N LEU A 19 -15.57 16.83 5.66
CA LEU A 19 -14.36 17.13 6.43
C LEU A 19 -13.87 18.57 6.20
N GLN A 20 -14.08 19.13 5.01
CA GLN A 20 -13.80 20.54 4.74
C GLN A 20 -14.75 21.45 5.51
N MET A 21 -16.04 21.10 5.58
CA MET A 21 -17.02 21.87 6.37
C MET A 21 -16.82 21.72 7.87
N LYS A 22 -16.37 20.54 8.33
CA LYS A 22 -16.12 20.24 9.74
C LYS A 22 -14.83 19.43 9.88
N PRO A 23 -13.68 20.11 10.09
CA PRO A 23 -12.41 19.44 10.29
C PRO A 23 -12.50 18.44 11.44
N LEU A 24 -11.97 17.24 11.24
CA LEU A 24 -11.87 16.22 12.28
C LEU A 24 -10.42 16.08 12.74
N PRO A 25 -9.93 16.96 13.64
CA PRO A 25 -8.54 16.94 14.11
C PRO A 25 -8.19 15.68 14.92
N THR A 26 -9.18 14.83 15.21
CA THR A 26 -9.02 13.57 15.94
C THR A 26 -9.00 12.34 15.03
N LEU A 27 -9.14 12.51 13.71
CA LEU A 27 -9.10 11.41 12.76
C LEU A 27 -7.66 10.91 12.62
N GLN A 28 -7.44 9.65 13.01
CA GLN A 28 -6.12 9.03 13.08
C GLN A 28 -5.95 7.87 12.10
N CYS A 29 -7.04 7.31 11.60
CA CYS A 29 -7.03 6.15 10.71
C CYS A 29 -7.91 6.39 9.49
N VAL A 30 -7.32 6.24 8.30
CA VAL A 30 -7.98 6.37 7.00
C VAL A 30 -7.78 5.09 6.21
N ILE A 31 -8.86 4.53 5.68
CA ILE A 31 -8.80 3.46 4.67
C ILE A 31 -9.34 4.04 3.37
N PHE A 32 -8.52 4.08 2.33
CA PHE A 32 -8.84 4.63 1.02
C PHE A 32 -8.86 3.51 -0.03
N ALA A 33 -10.05 3.16 -0.50
CA ALA A 33 -10.26 2.19 -1.58
C ALA A 33 -10.93 2.89 -2.77
N PRO A 34 -10.15 3.55 -3.66
CA PRO A 34 -10.69 4.20 -4.85
C PRO A 34 -11.27 3.18 -5.83
N SER A 35 -12.43 3.52 -6.39
CA SER A 35 -13.05 2.81 -7.52
C SER A 35 -12.96 3.58 -8.85
N CYS A 36 -12.40 4.79 -8.87
CA CYS A 36 -12.19 5.59 -10.08
C CYS A 36 -11.18 6.73 -9.84
N THR A 37 -10.75 7.41 -10.91
CA THR A 37 -9.79 8.52 -10.89
C THR A 37 -10.22 9.71 -10.06
N LYS A 38 -11.51 10.08 -10.11
CA LYS A 38 -12.03 11.29 -9.44
C LYS A 38 -11.79 11.28 -7.93
N HIS A 39 -11.76 10.09 -7.32
CA HIS A 39 -11.53 9.96 -5.88
C HIS A 39 -10.11 10.34 -5.45
N TRP A 40 -9.14 10.40 -6.37
CA TRP A 40 -7.75 10.75 -6.04
C TRP A 40 -7.56 12.24 -5.74
N SER A 41 -8.30 13.14 -6.41
CA SER A 41 -8.26 14.57 -6.09
C SER A 41 -8.86 14.85 -4.72
N SER A 42 -9.94 14.16 -4.39
CA SER A 42 -10.55 14.14 -3.04
C SER A 42 -9.58 13.58 -2.01
N PHE A 43 -8.85 12.51 -2.33
CA PHE A 43 -7.84 11.93 -1.44
C PHE A 43 -6.69 12.90 -1.11
N HIS A 44 -6.21 13.67 -2.09
CA HIS A 44 -5.23 14.73 -1.83
C HIS A 44 -5.73 15.75 -0.79
N SER A 45 -6.99 16.20 -0.96
CA SER A 45 -7.62 17.14 -0.04
C SER A 45 -7.81 16.54 1.36
N LEU A 46 -8.18 15.26 1.42
CA LEU A 46 -8.28 14.49 2.66
C LEU A 46 -6.96 14.45 3.40
N LEU A 47 -5.89 13.97 2.75
CA LEU A 47 -4.57 13.85 3.35
C LEU A 47 -4.07 15.18 3.90
N SER A 48 -4.29 16.26 3.15
CA SER A 48 -3.95 17.62 3.60
C SER A 48 -4.67 17.98 4.91
N ALA A 49 -5.97 17.69 5.00
CA ALA A 49 -6.80 17.99 6.16
C ALA A 49 -6.44 17.16 7.41
N VAL A 50 -5.93 15.94 7.22
CA VAL A 50 -5.60 15.01 8.33
C VAL A 50 -4.11 14.82 8.58
N SER A 51 -3.25 15.50 7.80
CA SER A 51 -1.79 15.31 7.76
C SER A 51 -1.11 15.32 9.14
N ILE A 52 -1.58 16.19 10.05
CA ILE A 52 -1.04 16.33 11.41
C ILE A 52 -1.56 15.31 12.42
N SER A 53 -2.65 14.60 12.11
CA SER A 53 -3.31 13.66 13.05
C SER A 53 -3.30 12.22 12.55
N LEU A 54 -3.08 11.98 11.26
CA LEU A 54 -3.08 10.67 10.64
C LEU A 54 -1.94 9.80 11.15
N ARG A 55 -2.26 8.62 11.68
CA ARG A 55 -1.33 7.62 12.21
C ARG A 55 -1.39 6.30 11.44
N ASP A 56 -2.57 5.91 10.97
CA ASP A 56 -2.80 4.70 10.20
C ASP A 56 -3.40 5.05 8.83
N LEU A 57 -2.78 4.60 7.74
CA LEU A 57 -3.31 4.77 6.39
C LEU A 57 -3.30 3.44 5.66
N THR A 58 -4.45 3.05 5.11
CA THR A 58 -4.57 1.91 4.20
C THR A 58 -4.98 2.41 2.81
N ILE A 59 -4.30 1.98 1.75
CA ILE A 59 -4.65 2.28 0.36
C ILE A 59 -4.92 0.97 -0.37
N VAL A 60 -6.04 0.86 -1.10
CA VAL A 60 -6.41 -0.35 -1.87
C VAL A 60 -6.51 -0.01 -3.35
N LEU A 61 -5.61 -0.56 -4.17
CA LEU A 61 -5.45 -0.27 -5.60
C LEU A 61 -5.87 -1.48 -6.44
N ASN A 62 -7.09 -1.45 -6.96
CA ASN A 62 -7.68 -2.60 -7.68
C ASN A 62 -7.94 -2.35 -9.18
N ASP A 63 -7.71 -1.15 -9.71
CA ASP A 63 -8.14 -0.77 -11.07
C ASP A 63 -7.08 0.04 -11.85
N GLU A 64 -6.89 -0.27 -13.13
CA GLU A 64 -6.01 0.46 -14.07
C GLU A 64 -6.47 1.88 -14.33
N GLU A 65 -7.77 2.19 -14.25
CA GLU A 65 -8.23 3.53 -14.65
C GLU A 65 -7.59 4.65 -13.82
N THR A 66 -7.01 4.33 -12.66
CA THR A 66 -6.44 5.28 -11.71
C THR A 66 -5.18 6.04 -12.17
N TYR A 67 -4.53 5.68 -13.28
CA TYR A 67 -3.16 6.11 -13.63
C TYR A 67 -2.86 7.62 -13.78
N THR A 68 -3.71 8.42 -14.42
CA THR A 68 -3.27 9.72 -14.97
C THR A 68 -3.21 10.88 -13.97
N ASP A 69 -3.82 10.79 -12.77
CA ASP A 69 -3.96 11.94 -11.84
C ASP A 69 -3.44 11.67 -10.41
N MET A 70 -2.64 10.63 -10.19
CA MET A 70 -2.22 10.24 -8.83
C MET A 70 -0.99 10.99 -8.29
N ALA A 71 -0.22 11.66 -9.15
CA ALA A 71 1.05 12.26 -8.73
C ALA A 71 0.90 13.27 -7.58
N LEU A 72 -0.14 14.10 -7.63
CA LEU A 72 -0.44 15.08 -6.57
C LEU A 72 -0.87 14.41 -5.26
N SER A 73 -1.59 13.29 -5.36
CA SER A 73 -2.08 12.54 -4.20
C SER A 73 -0.97 11.72 -3.55
N ILE A 74 -0.09 11.12 -4.36
CA ILE A 74 1.14 10.45 -3.88
C ILE A 74 2.02 11.48 -3.18
N LYS A 75 2.23 12.65 -3.77
CA LYS A 75 3.02 13.72 -3.15
C LYS A 75 2.43 14.20 -1.82
N ALA A 76 1.10 14.19 -1.64
CA ALA A 76 0.47 14.56 -0.38
C ALA A 76 0.82 13.61 0.79
N LEU A 77 1.24 12.38 0.50
CA LEU A 77 1.74 11.46 1.53
C LEU A 77 2.99 12.02 2.23
N GLU A 78 3.78 12.85 1.54
CA GLU A 78 4.95 13.50 2.12
C GLU A 78 4.59 14.43 3.29
N SER A 79 3.35 14.91 3.35
CA SER A 79 2.88 15.79 4.43
C SER A 79 2.38 15.02 5.65
N CYS A 80 2.18 13.70 5.56
CA CYS A 80 1.64 12.86 6.62
C CYS A 80 2.73 12.41 7.61
N ASN A 81 3.46 13.36 8.20
CA ASN A 81 4.66 13.09 9.00
C ASN A 81 4.40 12.28 10.28
N MET A 82 3.15 12.25 10.76
CA MET A 82 2.74 11.51 11.97
C MET A 82 2.36 10.05 11.70
N LEU A 83 2.48 9.60 10.44
CA LEU A 83 2.10 8.25 10.03
C LEU A 83 2.98 7.21 10.73
N GLU A 84 2.34 6.30 11.47
CA GLU A 84 3.00 5.19 12.20
C GLU A 84 2.85 3.86 11.48
N ARG A 85 1.72 3.65 10.79
CA ARG A 85 1.44 2.45 10.01
C ARG A 85 0.92 2.83 8.63
N PHE A 86 1.51 2.22 7.62
CA PHE A 86 1.02 2.28 6.25
C PHE A 86 0.74 0.86 5.74
N ASP A 87 -0.43 0.68 5.14
CA ASP A 87 -0.86 -0.54 4.48
C ASP A 87 -1.23 -0.20 3.03
N VAL A 88 -0.74 -0.98 2.09
CA VAL A 88 -1.14 -0.85 0.70
C VAL A 88 -1.44 -2.21 0.10
N SER A 89 -2.64 -2.35 -0.44
CA SER A 89 -3.06 -3.48 -1.25
C SER A 89 -2.99 -3.08 -2.71
N VAL A 90 -2.33 -3.88 -3.54
CA VAL A 90 -2.18 -3.63 -4.97
C VAL A 90 -2.60 -4.85 -5.77
N SER A 91 -3.32 -4.62 -6.84
CA SER A 91 -3.49 -5.59 -7.91
C SER A 91 -2.28 -5.59 -8.83
N ILE A 92 -2.15 -6.64 -9.66
CA ILE A 92 -1.13 -6.71 -10.71
C ILE A 92 -1.14 -5.52 -11.66
N LEU A 93 -2.33 -4.96 -11.85
CA LEU A 93 -2.61 -3.85 -12.74
C LEU A 93 -2.08 -2.52 -12.19
N THR A 94 -1.68 -2.46 -10.91
CA THR A 94 -1.28 -1.22 -10.21
C THR A 94 0.12 -1.30 -9.58
N LEU A 95 0.89 -2.35 -9.87
CA LEU A 95 2.21 -2.60 -9.25
C LEU A 95 3.22 -1.48 -9.45
N THR A 96 3.17 -0.81 -10.61
CA THR A 96 4.09 0.27 -10.97
C THR A 96 3.98 1.48 -10.05
N LEU A 97 2.88 1.60 -9.31
CA LEU A 97 2.65 2.70 -8.37
C LEU A 97 3.31 2.45 -7.01
N LEU A 98 3.64 1.20 -6.70
CA LEU A 98 4.04 0.80 -5.36
C LEU A 98 5.33 1.48 -4.91
N ASP A 99 6.30 1.57 -5.81
CA ASP A 99 7.59 2.22 -5.54
C ASP A 99 7.39 3.72 -5.35
N SER A 100 6.56 4.36 -6.18
CA SER A 100 6.25 5.79 -6.08
C SER A 100 5.55 6.14 -4.78
N ILE A 101 4.55 5.33 -4.39
CA ILE A 101 3.81 5.48 -3.14
C ILE A 101 4.75 5.30 -1.95
N THR A 102 5.55 4.24 -1.96
CA THR A 102 6.48 3.96 -0.86
C THR A 102 7.52 5.07 -0.73
N ALA A 103 8.07 5.53 -1.86
CA ALA A 103 9.09 6.58 -1.88
C ALA A 103 8.58 7.93 -1.36
N ALA A 104 7.28 8.22 -1.51
CA ALA A 104 6.66 9.45 -1.01
C ALA A 104 6.44 9.44 0.52
N LEU A 105 6.53 8.29 1.19
CA LEU A 105 6.39 8.22 2.65
C LEU A 105 7.58 8.89 3.34
N GLN A 106 7.30 9.78 4.29
CA GLN A 106 8.29 10.35 5.20
C GLN A 106 8.37 9.49 6.48
N PRO A 107 9.47 8.75 6.72
CA PRO A 107 9.49 7.70 7.73
C PRO A 107 9.78 8.19 9.15
N ALA A 108 9.74 9.50 9.44
CA ALA A 108 10.15 10.05 10.74
C ALA A 108 9.44 9.39 11.94
N HIS A 109 8.18 8.98 11.76
CA HIS A 109 7.40 8.26 12.77
C HIS A 109 6.88 6.90 12.30
N LEU A 110 7.23 6.48 11.08
CA LEU A 110 6.74 5.26 10.47
C LEU A 110 7.39 4.05 11.14
N LYS A 111 6.55 3.19 11.71
CA LYS A 111 6.98 1.98 12.43
C LYS A 111 6.66 0.71 11.66
N GLN A 112 5.61 0.74 10.83
CA GLN A 112 5.05 -0.44 10.21
C GLN A 112 4.68 -0.20 8.75
N LEU A 113 5.13 -1.10 7.88
CA LEU A 113 4.79 -1.16 6.47
C LEU A 113 4.15 -2.50 6.15
N HIS A 114 2.99 -2.48 5.52
CA HIS A 114 2.27 -3.67 5.10
C HIS A 114 1.97 -3.56 3.61
N TYR A 115 2.33 -4.60 2.88
CA TYR A 115 2.15 -4.68 1.45
C TYR A 115 1.36 -5.95 1.15
N THR A 116 0.24 -5.79 0.47
CA THR A 116 -0.61 -6.91 0.04
C THR A 116 -0.67 -6.90 -1.48
N TRP A 117 -0.28 -7.99 -2.10
CA TRP A 117 -0.40 -8.18 -3.54
C TRP A 117 -1.55 -9.14 -3.81
N ASN A 118 -2.53 -8.71 -4.62
CA ASN A 118 -3.67 -9.52 -5.00
C ASN A 118 -3.55 -9.93 -6.48
N PHE A 119 -3.48 -11.25 -6.72
CA PHE A 119 -3.26 -11.85 -8.05
C PHE A 119 -4.45 -12.63 -8.59
N VAL A 120 -5.61 -12.59 -7.92
CA VAL A 120 -6.76 -13.42 -8.26
C VAL A 120 -7.23 -13.18 -9.71
N ASP A 121 -7.45 -14.27 -10.46
CA ASP A 121 -8.01 -14.39 -11.81
C ASP A 121 -7.15 -13.93 -13.03
N ARG A 122 -5.86 -13.55 -12.92
CA ARG A 122 -5.21 -12.79 -14.03
C ARG A 122 -3.71 -13.00 -14.36
N THR A 123 -3.08 -14.13 -14.04
CA THR A 123 -1.63 -14.24 -14.26
C THR A 123 -1.23 -15.12 -15.44
N SER A 124 -0.75 -14.46 -16.51
CA SER A 124 0.16 -15.09 -17.48
C SER A 124 1.62 -15.05 -16.97
N SER A 125 2.55 -15.77 -17.59
CA SER A 125 3.97 -15.77 -17.17
C SER A 125 4.65 -14.38 -17.20
N SER A 126 4.18 -13.45 -18.04
CA SER A 126 4.67 -12.06 -18.07
C SER A 126 4.24 -11.25 -16.84
N SER A 127 3.07 -11.58 -16.29
CA SER A 127 2.53 -11.02 -15.06
C SER A 127 3.40 -11.39 -13.84
N ILE A 128 3.86 -12.64 -13.78
CA ILE A 128 4.72 -13.13 -12.69
C ILE A 128 6.04 -12.36 -12.59
N ASN A 129 6.73 -12.17 -13.73
CA ASN A 129 8.00 -11.43 -13.74
C ASN A 129 7.84 -9.97 -13.31
N ARG A 130 6.71 -9.34 -13.61
CA ARG A 130 6.41 -7.97 -13.16
C ARG A 130 6.28 -7.90 -11.63
N VAL A 131 5.67 -8.91 -11.01
CA VAL A 131 5.56 -9.01 -9.54
C VAL A 131 6.93 -9.11 -8.92
N ILE A 132 7.73 -10.06 -9.38
CA ILE A 132 9.07 -10.28 -8.83
C ILE A 132 9.91 -9.01 -8.94
N HIS A 133 9.89 -8.36 -10.11
CA HIS A 133 10.61 -7.11 -10.31
C HIS A 133 10.12 -5.98 -9.39
N SER A 134 8.79 -5.85 -9.21
CA SER A 134 8.22 -4.87 -8.27
C SER A 134 8.67 -5.11 -6.84
N VAL A 135 8.73 -6.38 -6.40
CA VAL A 135 9.21 -6.72 -5.05
C VAL A 135 10.71 -6.47 -4.91
N GLU A 136 11.52 -6.82 -5.92
CA GLU A 136 12.96 -6.54 -5.93
C GLU A 136 13.24 -5.03 -5.81
N SER A 137 12.55 -4.20 -6.59
CA SER A 137 12.65 -2.74 -6.53
C SER A 137 12.23 -2.19 -5.17
N LEU A 138 11.09 -2.66 -4.64
CA LEU A 138 10.62 -2.27 -3.32
C LEU A 138 11.61 -2.64 -2.22
N VAL A 139 12.20 -3.84 -2.28
CA VAL A 139 13.20 -4.28 -1.29
C VAL A 139 14.45 -3.40 -1.34
N ILE A 140 14.91 -2.99 -2.53
CA ILE A 140 16.02 -2.04 -2.67
C ILE A 140 15.69 -0.73 -1.96
N LEU A 141 14.49 -0.19 -2.19
CA LEU A 141 14.00 1.03 -1.55
C LEU A 141 13.96 0.89 -0.02
N LEU A 142 13.48 -0.23 0.50
CA LEU A 142 13.37 -0.51 1.95
C LEU A 142 14.73 -0.73 2.64
N LYS A 143 15.81 -0.93 1.89
CA LYS A 143 17.18 -0.97 2.41
C LYS A 143 17.79 0.42 2.60
N GLU A 144 17.17 1.48 2.11
CA GLU A 144 17.66 2.84 2.33
C GLU A 144 17.63 3.22 3.81
N HIS A 145 18.60 4.03 4.23
CA HIS A 145 18.79 4.43 5.64
C HIS A 145 17.50 4.97 6.29
N ARG A 146 16.66 5.68 5.53
CA ARG A 146 15.41 6.27 6.03
C ARG A 146 14.41 5.24 6.57
N TYR A 147 14.48 3.97 6.15
CA TYR A 147 13.59 2.90 6.61
C TYR A 147 14.21 2.03 7.72
N HIS A 148 15.39 2.39 8.25
CA HIS A 148 16.03 1.60 9.32
C HIS A 148 15.25 1.60 10.64
N ALA A 149 14.43 2.63 10.89
CA ALA A 149 13.62 2.76 12.10
C ALA A 149 12.35 1.87 12.12
N LEU A 150 12.04 1.18 11.00
CA LEU A 150 10.89 0.30 10.93
C LEU A 150 11.00 -0.86 11.92
N SER A 151 9.92 -1.07 12.67
CA SER A 151 9.78 -2.19 13.60
C SER A 151 9.19 -3.45 12.96
N ALA A 152 8.42 -3.29 11.88
CA ALA A 152 7.81 -4.39 11.15
C ALA A 152 7.57 -4.04 9.68
N ILE A 153 7.79 -5.02 8.81
CA ILE A 153 7.45 -5.03 7.39
C ILE A 153 6.69 -6.33 7.13
N SER A 154 5.59 -6.28 6.40
CA SER A 154 4.83 -7.47 6.00
C SER A 154 4.65 -7.48 4.50
N PHE A 155 5.00 -8.59 3.87
CA PHE A 155 4.63 -8.88 2.49
C PHE A 155 3.60 -10.00 2.49
N ASN A 156 2.39 -9.71 2.00
CA ASN A 156 1.28 -10.65 1.91
C ASN A 156 0.94 -10.87 0.44
N PHE A 157 0.98 -12.12 0.00
CA PHE A 157 0.66 -12.49 -1.37
C PHE A 157 -0.64 -13.29 -1.38
N GLU A 158 -1.70 -12.71 -1.94
CA GLU A 158 -2.99 -13.35 -2.15
C GLU A 158 -3.05 -13.84 -3.60
N THR A 159 -3.02 -15.16 -3.78
CA THR A 159 -2.76 -15.78 -5.09
C THR A 159 -3.63 -17.00 -5.36
N ASP A 160 -4.06 -17.18 -6.59
CA ASP A 160 -4.68 -18.40 -7.14
C ASP A 160 -3.73 -19.15 -8.10
N LEU A 161 -2.44 -18.79 -8.09
CA LEU A 161 -1.39 -19.43 -8.88
C LEU A 161 -1.27 -20.93 -8.61
N ASP A 162 -0.80 -21.66 -9.62
CA ASP A 162 -0.48 -23.08 -9.47
C ASP A 162 0.74 -23.31 -8.57
N ALA A 163 0.87 -24.53 -8.05
CA ALA A 163 1.89 -24.85 -7.06
C ALA A 163 3.34 -24.72 -7.58
N LEU A 164 3.59 -24.86 -8.88
CA LEU A 164 4.93 -24.76 -9.45
C LEU A 164 5.35 -23.30 -9.61
N ASP A 165 4.45 -22.47 -10.13
CA ASP A 165 4.65 -21.02 -10.23
C ASP A 165 4.83 -20.40 -8.83
N CYS A 166 4.07 -20.86 -7.83
CA CYS A 166 4.23 -20.43 -6.44
C CYS A 166 5.64 -20.66 -5.91
N LEU A 167 6.21 -21.85 -6.10
CA LEU A 167 7.55 -22.19 -5.60
C LEU A 167 8.65 -21.32 -6.22
N GLU A 168 8.55 -21.02 -7.52
CA GLU A 168 9.53 -20.17 -8.20
C GLU A 168 9.49 -18.74 -7.65
N ILE A 169 8.29 -18.15 -7.56
CA ILE A 169 8.11 -16.77 -7.12
C ILE A 169 8.52 -16.65 -5.65
N GLU A 170 8.11 -17.59 -4.81
CA GLU A 170 8.51 -17.66 -3.41
C GLU A 170 10.02 -17.65 -3.26
N GLY A 171 10.72 -18.54 -3.99
CA GLY A 171 12.17 -18.63 -3.94
C GLY A 171 12.85 -17.31 -4.30
N ARG A 172 12.39 -16.65 -5.37
CA ARG A 172 12.96 -15.36 -5.82
C ARG A 172 12.67 -14.21 -4.85
N ILE A 173 11.45 -14.11 -4.34
CA ILE A 173 11.06 -13.08 -3.37
C ILE A 173 11.80 -13.26 -2.05
N MET A 174 11.94 -14.49 -1.58
CA MET A 174 12.72 -14.83 -0.39
C MET A 174 14.19 -14.45 -0.57
N ALA A 175 14.78 -14.76 -1.74
CA ALA A 175 16.16 -14.39 -2.06
C ALA A 175 16.37 -12.87 -2.13
N ALA A 176 15.48 -12.14 -2.82
CA ALA A 176 15.54 -10.67 -2.88
C ALA A 176 15.46 -10.04 -1.49
N SER A 177 14.63 -10.62 -0.62
CA SER A 177 14.32 -10.11 0.72
C SER A 177 15.25 -10.62 1.84
N ALA A 178 16.28 -11.40 1.51
CA ALA A 178 17.11 -12.11 2.48
C ALA A 178 17.68 -11.19 3.58
N ASP A 179 18.19 -10.02 3.22
CA ASP A 179 18.76 -9.06 4.18
C ASP A 179 17.71 -8.51 5.16
N LEU A 180 16.49 -8.24 4.67
CA LEU A 180 15.39 -7.75 5.51
C LEU A 180 14.88 -8.84 6.45
N LEU A 181 14.89 -10.11 6.00
CA LEU A 181 14.59 -11.27 6.82
C LEU A 181 15.63 -11.47 7.93
N GLN A 182 16.92 -11.32 7.63
CA GLN A 182 18.00 -11.41 8.63
C GLN A 182 17.88 -10.34 9.73
N ARG A 183 17.38 -9.15 9.38
CA ARG A 183 17.06 -8.08 10.33
C ARG A 183 15.86 -8.40 11.24
N LYS A 184 15.14 -9.50 11.00
CA LYS A 184 13.93 -9.94 11.76
C LYS A 184 12.79 -8.92 11.80
N ILE A 185 12.78 -7.97 10.85
CA ILE A 185 11.71 -6.98 10.71
C ILE A 185 10.69 -7.39 9.65
N LEU A 186 11.07 -8.23 8.70
CA LEU A 186 10.21 -8.66 7.60
C LEU A 186 9.49 -9.98 7.91
N ARG A 187 8.20 -10.02 7.62
CA ARG A 187 7.38 -11.23 7.53
C ARG A 187 6.87 -11.37 6.10
N ILE A 188 6.92 -12.59 5.58
CA ILE A 188 6.38 -12.92 4.26
C ILE A 188 5.27 -13.95 4.48
N HIS A 189 4.09 -13.71 3.94
CA HIS A 189 2.93 -14.57 4.04
C HIS A 189 2.35 -14.84 2.66
N TRP A 190 1.96 -16.09 2.44
CA TRP A 190 1.31 -16.56 1.22
C TRP A 190 -0.07 -17.09 1.57
N ALA A 191 -1.09 -16.50 0.95
CA ALA A 191 -2.48 -16.89 1.05
C ALA A 191 -2.91 -17.47 -0.30
N TYR A 192 -2.89 -18.80 -0.40
CA TYR A 192 -3.31 -19.51 -1.60
C TYR A 192 -4.84 -19.63 -1.60
N ASN A 193 -5.49 -18.88 -2.49
CA ASN A 193 -6.89 -19.07 -2.83
C ASN A 193 -6.99 -20.30 -3.71
N LEU A 194 -7.02 -21.47 -3.07
CA LEU A 194 -7.40 -22.72 -3.69
C LEU A 194 -8.91 -22.68 -3.96
N SER A 195 -9.33 -21.92 -4.97
CA SER A 195 -10.64 -22.18 -5.60
C SER A 195 -10.59 -23.63 -6.10
N SER A 196 -11.44 -24.44 -5.48
CA SER A 196 -11.55 -25.89 -5.63
C SER A 196 -11.46 -26.37 -7.08
N TRP A 197 -10.63 -27.41 -7.27
CA TRP A 197 -10.52 -28.25 -8.47
C TRP A 197 -11.87 -28.69 -9.03
#